data_AF-A0A7S2JQ66-F1
#
_entry.id   AF-A0A7S2JQ66-F1
#
_cell.length_a   1.000
_cell.length_b   1.000
_cell.length_c   1.000
_cell.angle_alpha   90.00
_cell.angle_beta   90.00
_cell.angle_gamma   90.00
#
_symmetry.space_group_name_H-M   'P 1'
#
loop_
_entity.id
_entity.type
_entity.pdbx_description
1 polymer ?
#
loop_
_entity_poly.entity_id
_entity_poly.type
_entity_poly.pdbx_seq_one_letter_code
_entity_poly.pdbx_strand_id
1 'polypeptide(L)'
;YTAGEWMRDATGIIAALTTVKNCDVKKNDAPIFLKSDDDFTTEFHEDNIHAESALQSRLQHHNNEPILPVVVGGTMMYVQWLVHGRPDAPKPSPEIVAKADAVVRQYQQMDVDKEDKDNDSDECISGWDAAVRDYSAKLGPAFEARMNKLGRNDWYRLRRTLEVIFSTSTINNTNNNNTNTTRQQENTNTINEAIESIYKGRRYDGLVDLGYDVRCFFLCPHDRMQHTAIIDSRCEDMLIQGLLNETAQLSLANQLPDDGQPARAIGYRQTLDYLRRSNAKQNDKAAWNQYVETFCTATRQYAKKQMQWFRRDNAFCFVPVDLNCEASVRVGNAANLVVQLCQMSREEYEAELSGDKGNLATEESTSDAIAGLSWRTKQENEAQGKGMKFYTPKRYKLIEGTDVYDAVLKKADECTSQMQGLGWE
;
A
#
# COMPACT_ATOMS: atom_id res chain seq x y z
N TYR A 1 -11.77 9.45 -3.58
CA TYR A 1 -10.31 9.45 -3.47
C TYR A 1 -9.65 8.08 -3.71
N THR A 2 -9.10 7.85 -4.91
CA THR A 2 -8.38 6.64 -5.35
C THR A 2 -6.86 6.85 -5.36
N ALA A 3 -6.08 5.76 -5.48
CA ALA A 3 -4.62 5.87 -5.60
C ALA A 3 -4.14 6.69 -6.82
N GLY A 4 -4.91 6.66 -7.91
CA GLY A 4 -4.62 7.48 -9.10
C GLY A 4 -4.92 8.96 -8.88
N GLU A 5 -6.01 9.27 -8.18
CA GLU A 5 -6.33 10.65 -7.77
C GLU A 5 -5.26 11.20 -6.82
N TRP A 6 -4.83 10.41 -5.83
CA TRP A 6 -3.72 10.79 -4.96
C TRP A 6 -2.42 11.04 -5.71
N MET A 7 -2.06 10.18 -6.67
CA MET A 7 -0.83 10.36 -7.45
C MET A 7 -0.88 11.64 -8.29
N ARG A 8 -2.00 11.92 -8.95
CA ARG A 8 -2.19 13.15 -9.73
C ARG A 8 -2.05 14.39 -8.83
N ASP A 9 -2.74 14.41 -7.70
CA ASP A 9 -2.71 15.53 -6.76
C ASP A 9 -1.29 15.73 -6.19
N ALA A 10 -0.59 14.64 -5.84
CA ALA A 10 0.80 14.68 -5.37
C ALA A 10 1.76 15.23 -6.44
N THR A 11 1.64 14.77 -7.69
CA THR A 11 2.44 15.29 -8.81
C THR A 11 2.16 16.77 -9.05
N GLY A 12 0.90 17.21 -8.95
CA GLY A 12 0.52 18.62 -9.05
C GLY A 12 1.16 19.49 -7.96
N ILE A 13 1.15 19.02 -6.71
CA ILE A 13 1.81 19.70 -5.59
C ILE A 13 3.32 19.79 -5.83
N ILE A 14 3.96 18.70 -6.26
CA ILE A 14 5.40 18.67 -6.56
C ILE A 14 5.75 19.65 -7.68
N ALA A 15 4.96 19.69 -8.75
CA ALA A 15 5.16 20.64 -9.84
C ALA A 15 5.06 22.09 -9.32
N ALA A 16 4.03 22.40 -8.52
CA ALA A 16 3.84 23.74 -7.96
C ALA A 16 4.96 24.19 -7.01
N LEU A 17 5.55 23.25 -6.25
CA LEU A 17 6.66 23.55 -5.34
C LEU A 17 8.00 23.72 -6.07
N THR A 18 8.18 23.08 -7.21
CA THR A 18 9.45 23.08 -7.96
C THR A 18 9.50 24.12 -9.08
N THR A 19 8.36 24.58 -9.59
CA THR A 19 8.32 25.65 -10.61
C THR A 19 8.13 27.04 -9.99
N VAL A 20 9.10 27.93 -10.24
CA VAL A 20 8.86 29.38 -10.25
C VAL A 20 7.93 29.67 -11.43
N LYS A 21 6.97 30.59 -11.28
CA LYS A 21 5.99 31.06 -12.28
C LYS A 21 6.55 31.55 -13.65
N ASN A 22 7.82 31.31 -14.00
CA ASN A 22 8.49 31.82 -15.20
C ASN A 22 9.13 30.74 -16.09
N CYS A 23 8.66 29.49 -16.06
CA CYS A 23 8.99 28.55 -17.13
C CYS A 23 7.79 28.39 -18.06
N ASP A 24 7.88 29.02 -19.24
CA ASP A 24 7.11 28.64 -20.43
C ASP A 24 7.42 27.17 -20.77
N VAL A 25 6.74 26.24 -20.11
CA VAL A 25 6.66 24.85 -20.57
C VAL A 25 5.83 24.91 -21.85
N LYS A 26 6.52 24.91 -23.00
CA LYS A 26 5.87 24.83 -24.31
C LYS A 26 4.94 23.62 -24.30
N LYS A 27 3.64 23.86 -24.49
CA LYS A 27 2.53 22.88 -24.55
C LYS A 27 2.83 21.59 -25.35
N ASN A 28 3.83 21.58 -26.22
CA ASN A 28 4.13 20.46 -27.12
C ASN A 28 5.04 19.37 -26.52
N ASP A 29 5.80 19.67 -25.46
CA ASP A 29 6.75 18.71 -24.85
C ASP A 29 6.27 18.13 -23.51
N ALA A 30 5.04 18.47 -23.12
CA ALA A 30 4.44 17.93 -21.90
C ALA A 30 4.00 16.45 -22.08
N PRO A 31 4.07 15.60 -21.04
CA PRO A 31 3.51 14.25 -21.00
C PRO A 31 2.07 14.16 -21.54
N ILE A 32 1.64 12.99 -22.00
CA ILE A 32 0.31 12.79 -22.61
C ILE A 32 -0.84 13.20 -21.66
N PHE A 33 -0.66 13.05 -20.34
CA PHE A 33 -1.61 13.55 -19.32
C PHE A 33 -1.66 15.08 -19.17
N LEU A 34 -0.71 15.81 -19.75
CA LEU A 34 -0.68 17.27 -19.82
C LEU A 34 -1.09 17.80 -21.21
N LYS A 35 -1.43 16.91 -22.14
CA LYS A 35 -1.77 17.23 -23.54
C LYS A 35 -3.27 17.19 -23.85
N SER A 36 -4.11 16.73 -22.92
CA SER A 36 -5.56 16.86 -23.09
C SER A 36 -5.97 18.32 -22.89
N ASP A 37 -6.64 18.90 -23.89
CA ASP A 37 -7.19 20.26 -23.93
C ASP A 37 -8.29 20.57 -22.87
N ASP A 38 -8.40 19.75 -21.82
CA ASP A 38 -9.13 20.14 -20.62
C ASP A 38 -8.20 21.07 -19.84
N ASP A 39 -8.57 22.35 -19.80
CA ASP A 39 -7.95 23.36 -18.97
C ASP A 39 -7.51 22.76 -17.63
N PHE A 40 -6.30 23.09 -17.20
CA PHE A 40 -5.80 22.81 -15.86
C PHE A 40 -6.62 23.63 -14.86
N THR A 41 -7.89 23.28 -14.66
CA THR A 41 -8.59 23.58 -13.43
C THR A 41 -7.80 22.85 -12.37
N THR A 42 -7.10 23.65 -11.57
CA THR A 42 -6.41 23.29 -10.33
C THR A 42 -7.43 22.84 -9.27
N GLU A 43 -8.49 22.15 -9.69
CA GLU A 43 -9.44 21.53 -8.79
C GLU A 43 -8.79 20.25 -8.28
N PHE A 44 -8.06 20.42 -7.17
CA PHE A 44 -7.81 19.34 -6.25
C PHE A 44 -9.13 18.61 -5.97
N HIS A 45 -9.08 17.29 -5.80
CA HIS A 45 -10.28 16.56 -5.39
C HIS A 45 -10.86 17.23 -4.13
N GLU A 46 -12.19 17.39 -4.02
CA GLU A 46 -12.85 18.16 -2.94
C GLU A 46 -12.35 17.76 -1.53
N ASP A 47 -12.06 16.48 -1.31
CA ASP A 47 -11.43 15.95 -0.08
C ASP A 47 -10.01 16.49 0.24
N ASN A 48 -9.37 17.24 -0.65
CA ASN A 48 -7.96 17.66 -0.56
C ASN A 48 -7.79 19.20 -0.47
N ILE A 49 -8.86 19.93 -0.18
CA ILE A 49 -8.88 21.39 0.05
C ILE A 49 -7.81 21.84 1.07
N HIS A 50 -7.52 21.00 2.06
CA HIS A 50 -6.47 21.27 3.05
C HIS A 50 -5.06 21.30 2.45
N ALA A 51 -4.76 20.47 1.46
CA ALA A 51 -3.45 20.47 0.80
C ALA A 51 -3.27 21.71 -0.08
N GLU A 52 -4.33 22.15 -0.76
CA GLU A 52 -4.30 23.36 -1.57
C GLU A 52 -4.06 24.61 -0.72
N SER A 53 -4.83 24.78 0.36
CA SER A 53 -4.67 25.89 1.30
C SER A 53 -3.27 25.91 1.93
N ALA A 54 -2.74 24.75 2.32
CA ALA A 54 -1.39 24.62 2.86
C ALA A 54 -0.30 24.95 1.82
N LEU A 55 -0.49 24.52 0.56
CA LEU A 55 0.41 24.82 -0.55
C LEU A 55 0.47 26.32 -0.84
N GLN A 56 -0.69 26.97 -0.99
CA GLN A 56 -0.78 28.41 -1.25
C GLN A 56 -0.11 29.21 -0.12
N SER A 57 -0.40 28.85 1.13
CA SER A 57 0.24 29.47 2.30
C SER A 57 1.78 29.30 2.24
N ARG A 58 2.29 28.09 1.99
CA ARG A 58 3.75 27.86 1.92
C ARG A 58 4.43 28.62 0.78
N LEU A 59 3.84 28.65 -0.41
CA LEU A 59 4.40 29.39 -1.55
C LEU A 59 4.50 30.90 -1.27
N GLN A 60 3.49 31.47 -0.61
CA GLN A 60 3.50 32.86 -0.18
C GLN A 60 4.62 33.16 0.84
N HIS A 61 4.82 32.28 1.82
CA HIS A 61 5.87 32.45 2.84
C HIS A 61 7.30 32.34 2.27
N HIS A 62 7.47 31.63 1.16
CA HIS A 62 8.78 31.42 0.52
C HIS A 62 9.02 32.32 -0.70
N ASN A 63 8.27 33.43 -0.85
CA ASN A 63 8.40 34.37 -1.96
C ASN A 63 8.36 33.71 -3.36
N ASN A 64 7.69 32.56 -3.50
CA ASN A 64 7.70 31.72 -4.71
C ASN A 64 9.09 31.21 -5.15
N GLU A 65 10.06 31.10 -4.23
CA GLU A 65 11.30 30.35 -4.47
C GLU A 65 11.01 28.83 -4.54
N PRO A 66 11.79 28.05 -5.32
CA PRO A 66 11.64 26.60 -5.36
C PRO A 66 11.83 25.96 -3.98
N ILE A 67 10.90 25.09 -3.60
CA ILE A 67 10.94 24.33 -2.35
C ILE A 67 11.21 22.86 -2.71
N LEU A 68 12.20 22.25 -2.05
CA LEU A 68 12.46 20.81 -2.18
C LEU A 68 11.26 20.01 -1.63
N PRO A 69 10.51 19.28 -2.46
CA PRO A 69 9.38 18.48 -1.99
C PRO A 69 9.88 17.21 -1.29
N VAL A 70 9.39 16.96 -0.08
CA VAL A 70 9.67 15.71 0.65
C VAL A 70 8.36 14.96 0.85
N VAL A 71 8.23 13.81 0.19
CA VAL A 71 7.08 12.91 0.34
C VAL A 71 7.40 11.89 1.44
N VAL A 72 6.67 11.95 2.55
CA VAL A 72 6.88 11.07 3.71
C VAL A 72 5.72 10.09 3.86
N GLY A 73 6.05 8.84 4.15
CA GLY A 73 5.07 7.78 4.42
C GLY A 73 4.45 7.20 3.14
N GLY A 74 3.16 6.91 3.19
CA GLY A 74 2.42 6.28 2.11
C GLY A 74 2.49 4.75 2.10
N THR A 75 1.42 4.14 1.57
CA THR A 75 1.42 2.69 1.29
C THR A 75 2.43 2.40 0.18
N MET A 76 3.16 1.28 0.25
CA MET A 76 4.25 0.97 -0.70
C MET A 76 3.86 1.17 -2.17
N MET A 77 2.62 0.80 -2.54
CA MET A 77 2.08 0.96 -3.89
C MET A 77 1.99 2.42 -4.34
N TYR A 78 1.59 3.33 -3.46
CA TYR A 78 1.37 4.75 -3.80
C TYR A 78 2.70 5.42 -4.13
N VAL A 79 3.71 5.22 -3.28
CA VAL A 79 5.06 5.75 -3.54
C VAL A 79 5.67 5.11 -4.79
N GLN A 80 5.49 3.80 -4.99
CA GLN A 80 5.99 3.14 -6.19
C GLN A 80 5.35 3.70 -7.47
N TRP A 81 4.06 4.04 -7.43
CA TRP A 81 3.37 4.64 -8.57
C TRP A 81 3.82 6.08 -8.80
N LEU A 82 4.02 6.86 -7.74
CA LEU A 82 4.53 8.22 -7.85
C LEU A 82 5.94 8.23 -8.47
N VAL A 83 6.83 7.35 -8.02
CA VAL A 83 8.23 7.31 -8.49
C VAL A 83 8.32 6.73 -9.89
N HIS A 84 7.77 5.54 -10.10
CA HIS A 84 7.98 4.74 -11.32
C HIS A 84 6.85 4.84 -12.33
N GLY A 85 5.74 5.48 -11.97
CA GLY A 85 4.55 5.55 -12.81
C GLY A 85 3.50 4.47 -12.50
N ARG A 86 2.29 4.70 -13.00
CA ARG A 86 1.16 3.78 -12.82
C ARG A 86 1.25 2.64 -13.84
N PRO A 87 0.93 1.38 -13.47
CA PRO A 87 0.79 0.30 -14.44
C PRO A 87 -0.30 0.65 -15.46
N ASP A 88 0.01 0.48 -16.74
CA ASP A 88 -0.94 0.70 -17.82
C ASP A 88 -2.07 -0.34 -17.71
N ALA A 89 -3.22 0.11 -17.25
CA ALA A 89 -4.41 -0.72 -17.17
C ALA A 89 -5.64 0.17 -17.35
N PRO A 90 -6.55 -0.18 -18.29
CA PRO A 90 -7.76 0.59 -18.53
C PRO A 90 -8.57 0.74 -17.23
N LYS A 91 -9.17 1.93 -17.05
CA LYS A 91 -10.10 2.18 -15.96
C LYS A 91 -11.42 1.47 -16.31
N PRO A 92 -11.87 0.50 -15.51
CA PRO A 92 -13.10 -0.21 -15.80
C PRO A 92 -14.30 0.71 -15.57
N SER A 93 -15.33 0.59 -16.41
CA SER A 93 -16.63 1.24 -16.16
C SER A 93 -17.35 0.56 -14.97
N PRO A 94 -18.30 1.25 -14.29
CA PRO A 94 -19.09 0.62 -13.22
C PRO A 94 -19.76 -0.69 -13.63
N GLU A 95 -20.23 -0.77 -14.88
CA GLU A 95 -20.83 -1.98 -15.45
C GLU A 95 -19.82 -3.14 -15.55
N ILE A 96 -18.58 -2.87 -15.95
CA ILE A 96 -17.51 -3.87 -16.02
C ILE A 96 -17.14 -4.35 -14.63
N VAL A 97 -17.06 -3.44 -13.65
CA VAL A 97 -16.79 -3.78 -12.26
C VAL A 97 -17.89 -4.70 -11.72
N ALA A 98 -19.16 -4.34 -11.93
CA ALA A 98 -20.31 -5.15 -11.51
C ALA A 98 -20.32 -6.53 -12.19
N LYS A 99 -19.99 -6.59 -13.49
CA LYS A 99 -19.89 -7.84 -14.24
C LYS A 99 -18.80 -8.76 -13.70
N ALA A 100 -17.60 -8.23 -13.47
CA ALA A 100 -16.48 -9.01 -12.92
C ALA A 100 -16.78 -9.48 -11.49
N ASP A 101 -17.44 -8.65 -10.69
CA ASP A 101 -17.86 -9.00 -9.33
C ASP A 101 -18.91 -10.11 -9.32
N ALA A 102 -19.94 -10.03 -10.17
CA ALA A 102 -20.97 -11.05 -10.30
C ALA A 102 -20.38 -12.43 -10.68
N VAL A 103 -19.38 -12.44 -11.57
CA VAL A 103 -18.64 -13.66 -11.93
C VAL A 103 -17.96 -14.25 -10.71
N VAL A 104 -17.20 -13.45 -9.95
CA VAL A 104 -16.46 -13.95 -8.79
C VAL A 104 -17.42 -14.45 -7.71
N ARG A 105 -18.50 -13.73 -7.42
CA ARG A 105 -19.51 -14.12 -6.43
C ARG A 105 -20.16 -15.46 -6.76
N GLN A 106 -20.43 -15.74 -8.05
CA GLN A 106 -21.00 -17.02 -8.48
C GLN A 106 -20.14 -18.20 -8.01
N TYR A 107 -18.83 -18.10 -8.13
CA TYR A 107 -17.93 -19.18 -7.71
C TYR A 107 -17.67 -19.20 -6.21
N GLN A 108 -17.66 -18.03 -5.55
CA GLN A 108 -17.57 -17.97 -4.09
C GLN A 108 -18.77 -18.67 -3.42
N GLN A 109 -19.98 -18.49 -3.97
CA GLN A 109 -21.18 -19.12 -3.44
C GLN A 109 -21.13 -20.65 -3.54
N MET A 110 -20.44 -21.20 -4.56
CA MET A 110 -20.26 -22.66 -4.68
C MET A 110 -19.50 -23.27 -3.50
N ASP A 111 -18.63 -22.51 -2.82
CA ASP A 111 -17.92 -23.00 -1.64
C ASP A 111 -18.77 -22.84 -0.37
N VAL A 112 -19.60 -21.80 -0.28
CA VAL A 112 -20.55 -21.61 0.84
C VAL A 112 -21.64 -22.68 0.83
N ASP A 113 -22.24 -22.95 -0.34
CA ASP A 113 -23.30 -23.96 -0.50
C ASP A 113 -22.83 -25.40 -0.19
N LYS A 114 -21.51 -25.62 -0.06
CA LYS A 114 -20.90 -26.90 0.35
C LYS A 114 -20.72 -27.00 1.86
N GLU A 115 -20.37 -25.91 2.55
CA GLU A 115 -20.24 -25.93 4.02
C GLU A 115 -21.58 -26.25 4.71
N ASP A 116 -22.70 -25.89 4.08
CA ASP A 116 -24.05 -26.18 4.56
C ASP A 116 -24.57 -27.60 4.24
N LYS A 117 -23.80 -28.40 3.48
CA LYS A 117 -24.19 -29.78 3.11
C LYS A 117 -23.14 -30.76 3.62
N ASP A 118 -23.53 -31.61 4.58
CA ASP A 118 -22.77 -32.77 5.06
C ASP A 118 -22.48 -33.78 3.93
N ASN A 119 -21.58 -33.43 2.99
CA ASN A 119 -21.25 -34.27 1.84
C ASN A 119 -19.82 -34.78 1.95
N ASP A 120 -19.74 -36.02 2.41
CA ASP A 120 -18.57 -36.89 2.56
C ASP A 120 -18.02 -37.40 1.22
N SER A 121 -18.01 -36.54 0.18
CA SER A 121 -17.51 -36.88 -1.16
C SER A 121 -16.24 -36.09 -1.49
N ASP A 122 -15.10 -36.77 -1.47
CA ASP A 122 -13.73 -36.26 -1.71
C ASP A 122 -13.48 -35.66 -3.12
N GLU A 123 -14.48 -35.62 -4.01
CA GLU A 123 -14.33 -35.27 -5.44
C GLU A 123 -14.96 -33.92 -5.83
N CYS A 124 -15.17 -32.99 -4.88
CA CYS A 124 -15.76 -31.70 -5.20
C CYS A 124 -14.72 -30.59 -5.45
N ILE A 125 -14.65 -30.10 -6.69
CA ILE A 125 -13.76 -28.99 -7.07
C ILE A 125 -14.11 -27.70 -6.30
N SER A 126 -13.12 -27.02 -5.72
CA SER A 126 -13.36 -25.73 -5.04
C SER A 126 -13.85 -24.66 -6.03
N GLY A 127 -14.60 -23.67 -5.55
CA GLY A 127 -15.10 -22.55 -6.34
C GLY A 127 -13.96 -21.81 -7.03
N TRP A 128 -12.83 -21.64 -6.34
CA TRP A 128 -11.61 -21.09 -6.93
C TRP A 128 -11.08 -21.94 -8.09
N ASP A 129 -10.92 -23.25 -7.89
CA ASP A 129 -10.39 -24.14 -8.93
C ASP A 129 -11.36 -24.22 -10.12
N ALA A 130 -12.67 -24.20 -9.87
CA ALA A 130 -13.70 -24.12 -10.89
C ALA A 130 -13.62 -22.81 -11.68
N ALA A 131 -13.47 -21.66 -11.00
CA ALA A 131 -13.33 -20.36 -11.64
C ALA A 131 -12.09 -20.30 -12.54
N VAL A 132 -10.94 -20.75 -12.02
CA VAL A 132 -9.68 -20.80 -12.78
C VAL A 132 -9.82 -21.72 -13.98
N ARG A 133 -10.35 -22.94 -13.81
CA ARG A 133 -10.57 -23.88 -14.92
C ARG A 133 -11.47 -23.29 -16.01
N ASP A 134 -12.65 -22.79 -15.62
CA ASP A 134 -13.67 -22.33 -16.57
C ASP A 134 -13.20 -21.08 -17.34
N TYR A 135 -12.49 -20.16 -16.67
CA TYR A 135 -11.98 -18.96 -17.33
C TYR A 135 -10.66 -19.19 -18.06
N SER A 136 -9.81 -20.14 -17.65
CA SER A 136 -8.68 -20.58 -18.47
C SER A 136 -9.14 -21.20 -19.78
N ALA A 137 -10.22 -21.99 -19.77
CA ALA A 137 -10.81 -22.53 -21.00
C ALA A 137 -11.38 -21.44 -21.93
N LYS A 138 -11.91 -20.34 -21.36
CA LYS A 138 -12.51 -19.23 -22.13
C LYS A 138 -11.48 -18.20 -22.62
N LEU A 139 -10.46 -17.91 -21.81
CA LEU A 139 -9.52 -16.80 -22.02
C LEU A 139 -8.13 -17.27 -22.46
N GLY A 140 -7.85 -18.57 -22.38
CA GLY A 140 -6.65 -19.19 -22.90
C GLY A 140 -5.44 -19.20 -21.95
N PRO A 141 -4.28 -19.68 -22.43
CA PRO A 141 -3.13 -20.03 -21.61
C PRO A 141 -2.47 -18.87 -20.84
N ALA A 142 -2.55 -17.63 -21.35
CA ALA A 142 -1.95 -16.48 -20.67
C ALA A 142 -2.70 -16.15 -19.36
N PHE A 143 -4.03 -16.30 -19.36
CA PHE A 143 -4.84 -16.17 -18.16
C PHE A 143 -4.50 -17.29 -17.16
N GLU A 144 -4.40 -18.53 -17.63
CA GLU A 144 -4.05 -19.68 -16.77
C GLU A 144 -2.68 -19.51 -16.12
N ALA A 145 -1.66 -19.18 -16.92
CA ALA A 145 -0.30 -18.91 -16.44
C ALA A 145 -0.28 -17.75 -15.43
N ARG A 146 -1.22 -16.80 -15.54
CA ARG A 146 -1.38 -15.72 -14.57
C ARG A 146 -2.02 -16.22 -13.27
N MET A 147 -3.10 -16.98 -13.35
CA MET A 147 -3.79 -17.53 -12.17
C MET A 147 -2.88 -18.46 -11.36
N ASN A 148 -2.03 -19.24 -12.03
CA ASN A 148 -1.06 -20.13 -11.38
C ASN A 148 0.03 -19.39 -10.56
N LYS A 149 0.21 -18.08 -10.78
CA LYS A 149 1.13 -17.24 -9.98
C LYS A 149 0.45 -16.62 -8.75
N LEU A 150 -0.87 -16.70 -8.65
CA LEU A 150 -1.61 -16.12 -7.54
C LEU A 150 -1.66 -17.08 -6.36
N GLY A 151 -1.83 -16.53 -5.15
CA GLY A 151 -2.21 -17.36 -4.01
C GLY A 151 -3.60 -17.95 -4.24
N ARG A 152 -3.84 -19.14 -3.71
CA ARG A 152 -5.18 -19.76 -3.72
C ARG A 152 -6.20 -18.78 -3.10
N ASN A 153 -7.38 -18.70 -3.70
CA ASN A 153 -8.48 -17.82 -3.28
C ASN A 153 -8.15 -16.31 -3.30
N ASP A 154 -7.19 -15.86 -4.12
CA ASP A 154 -6.94 -14.43 -4.35
C ASP A 154 -8.01 -13.82 -5.28
N TRP A 155 -9.26 -13.85 -4.79
CA TRP A 155 -10.46 -13.39 -5.49
C TRP A 155 -10.37 -11.94 -5.95
N TYR A 156 -9.68 -11.11 -5.17
CA TYR A 156 -9.44 -9.71 -5.53
C TYR A 156 -8.62 -9.59 -6.83
N ARG A 157 -7.49 -10.31 -6.93
CA ARG A 157 -6.66 -10.25 -8.13
C ARG A 157 -7.28 -10.96 -9.32
N LEU A 158 -8.08 -12.01 -9.09
CA LEU A 158 -8.91 -12.62 -10.14
C LEU A 158 -9.92 -11.59 -10.69
N ARG A 159 -10.73 -10.97 -9.83
CA ARG A 159 -11.69 -9.92 -10.20
C ARG A 159 -11.01 -8.81 -11.00
N ARG A 160 -9.87 -8.29 -10.51
CA ARG A 160 -9.13 -7.23 -11.19
C ARG A 160 -8.60 -7.65 -12.56
N THR A 161 -8.18 -8.91 -12.71
CA THR A 161 -7.75 -9.45 -14.01
C THR A 161 -8.92 -9.51 -14.98
N LEU A 162 -10.09 -9.96 -14.52
CA LEU A 162 -11.32 -9.97 -15.32
C LEU A 162 -11.77 -8.56 -15.73
N GLU A 163 -11.71 -7.59 -14.81
CA GLU A 163 -12.04 -6.19 -15.11
C GLU A 163 -11.19 -5.63 -16.26
N VAL A 164 -9.88 -5.89 -16.26
CA VAL A 164 -9.00 -5.41 -17.34
C VAL A 164 -9.34 -6.10 -18.64
N ILE A 165 -9.52 -7.42 -18.64
CA ILE A 165 -9.88 -8.18 -19.83
C ILE A 165 -11.20 -7.68 -20.42
N PHE A 166 -12.23 -7.49 -19.60
CA PHE A 166 -13.52 -6.98 -20.04
C PHE A 166 -13.41 -5.55 -20.58
N SER A 167 -12.58 -4.70 -19.98
CA SER A 167 -12.33 -3.34 -20.46
C SER A 167 -11.65 -3.36 -21.85
N THR A 168 -10.61 -4.17 -22.02
CA THR A 168 -9.90 -4.31 -23.31
C THR A 168 -10.83 -4.85 -24.40
N SER A 169 -11.64 -5.86 -24.09
CA SER A 169 -12.61 -6.42 -25.04
C SER A 169 -13.66 -5.40 -25.49
N THR A 170 -14.12 -4.53 -24.58
CA THR A 170 -15.08 -3.46 -24.93
C THR A 170 -14.44 -2.40 -25.83
N ILE A 171 -13.20 -1.99 -25.55
CA ILE A 171 -12.44 -1.03 -26.36
C ILE A 171 -12.25 -1.58 -27.79
N ASN A 172 -11.82 -2.83 -27.91
CA ASN A 172 -11.63 -3.48 -29.20
C ASN A 172 -12.93 -3.58 -30.01
N ASN A 173 -14.05 -3.94 -29.36
CA ASN A 173 -15.36 -4.00 -30.03
C ASN A 173 -15.84 -2.62 -30.51
N THR A 174 -15.54 -1.56 -29.77
CA THR A 174 -15.94 -0.18 -30.13
C THR A 174 -15.14 0.35 -31.31
N ASN A 175 -13.84 0.04 -31.37
CA ASN A 175 -12.96 0.49 -32.45
C ASN A 175 -13.17 -0.29 -33.76
N ASN A 176 -13.68 -1.53 -33.70
CA ASN A 176 -13.75 -2.45 -34.85
C ASN A 176 -15.17 -2.68 -35.38
N ASN A 177 -15.85 -1.62 -35.82
CA ASN A 177 -17.16 -1.73 -36.46
C ASN A 177 -17.15 -2.28 -37.91
N ASN A 178 -16.03 -2.77 -38.48
CA ASN A 178 -15.99 -3.32 -39.86
C ASN A 178 -15.21 -4.65 -40.05
N THR A 179 -15.95 -5.70 -40.50
CA THR A 179 -15.56 -6.94 -41.26
C THR A 179 -14.68 -8.07 -40.65
N ASN A 180 -14.84 -9.28 -41.22
CA ASN A 180 -14.97 -10.63 -40.62
C ASN A 180 -13.69 -11.49 -40.40
N THR A 181 -13.86 -12.56 -39.59
CA THR A 181 -13.13 -13.85 -39.47
C THR A 181 -11.65 -13.91 -39.05
N THR A 182 -10.79 -12.91 -39.28
CA THR A 182 -9.45 -12.82 -38.64
C THR A 182 -9.54 -12.43 -37.14
N ARG A 183 -10.77 -12.12 -36.70
CA ARG A 183 -11.17 -11.47 -35.44
C ARG A 183 -10.86 -12.23 -34.16
N GLN A 184 -10.93 -13.56 -34.15
CA GLN A 184 -10.71 -14.32 -32.91
C GLN A 184 -9.23 -14.33 -32.52
N GLN A 185 -8.31 -14.52 -33.48
CA GLN A 185 -6.89 -14.59 -33.19
C GLN A 185 -6.31 -13.24 -32.76
N GLU A 186 -6.70 -12.15 -33.43
CA GLU A 186 -6.26 -10.79 -33.08
C GLU A 186 -6.77 -10.36 -31.70
N ASN A 187 -8.06 -10.62 -31.39
CA ASN A 187 -8.61 -10.28 -30.08
C ASN A 187 -7.96 -11.08 -28.94
N THR A 188 -7.63 -12.36 -29.19
CA THR A 188 -6.92 -13.20 -28.21
C THR A 188 -5.51 -12.68 -27.96
N ASN A 189 -4.80 -12.21 -28.99
CA ASN A 189 -3.47 -11.61 -28.85
C ASN A 189 -3.52 -10.29 -28.07
N THR A 190 -4.47 -9.40 -28.36
CA THR A 190 -4.62 -8.13 -27.62
C THR A 190 -4.99 -8.36 -26.15
N ILE A 191 -5.83 -9.36 -25.86
CA ILE A 191 -6.15 -9.74 -24.47
C ILE A 191 -4.91 -10.29 -23.76
N ASN A 192 -4.12 -11.14 -24.43
CA ASN A 192 -2.87 -11.67 -23.87
C ASN A 192 -1.88 -10.54 -23.58
N GLU A 193 -1.69 -9.60 -24.51
CA GLU A 193 -0.84 -8.43 -24.32
C GLU A 193 -1.35 -7.53 -23.19
N ALA A 194 -2.66 -7.34 -23.05
CA ALA A 194 -3.25 -6.60 -21.94
C ALA A 194 -2.99 -7.30 -20.60
N ILE A 195 -3.25 -8.61 -20.49
CA ILE A 195 -2.97 -9.40 -19.28
C ILE A 195 -1.49 -9.32 -18.92
N GLU A 196 -0.60 -9.43 -19.90
CA GLU A 196 0.82 -9.32 -19.71
C GLU A 196 1.24 -7.90 -19.32
N SER A 197 0.68 -6.85 -19.93
CA SER A 197 1.03 -5.44 -19.67
C SER A 197 0.78 -5.01 -18.22
N ILE A 198 -0.34 -5.44 -17.61
CA ILE A 198 -0.69 -5.16 -16.20
C ILE A 198 0.45 -5.58 -15.26
N TYR A 199 1.20 -6.62 -15.63
CA TYR A 199 2.18 -7.27 -14.75
C TYR A 199 3.60 -7.34 -15.30
N LYS A 200 3.84 -6.95 -16.56
CA LYS A 200 5.17 -6.75 -17.16
C LYS A 200 5.85 -5.46 -16.66
N GLY A 201 5.12 -4.62 -15.91
CA GLY A 201 5.70 -3.50 -15.18
C GLY A 201 6.06 -2.29 -16.05
N ARG A 202 5.55 -2.21 -17.30
CA ARG A 202 5.56 -0.95 -18.04
C ARG A 202 4.68 0.03 -17.30
N ARG A 203 5.30 1.12 -16.88
CA ARG A 203 4.71 2.19 -16.09
C ARG A 203 5.01 3.49 -16.82
N TYR A 204 4.10 4.42 -16.69
CA TYR A 204 4.18 5.73 -17.35
C TYR A 204 3.86 6.83 -16.35
N ASP A 205 4.33 8.03 -16.65
CA ASP A 205 4.08 9.26 -15.92
C ASP A 205 4.58 9.22 -14.46
N GLY A 206 5.64 8.45 -14.19
CA GLY A 206 6.36 8.53 -12.92
C GLY A 206 7.18 9.82 -12.84
N LEU A 207 7.51 10.26 -11.62
CA LEU A 207 8.35 11.46 -11.42
C LEU A 207 9.68 11.38 -12.19
N VAL A 208 10.26 10.18 -12.32
CA VAL A 208 11.48 9.96 -13.12
C VAL A 208 11.22 10.22 -14.62
N ASP A 209 10.09 9.77 -15.15
CA ASP A 209 9.68 10.01 -16.54
C ASP A 209 9.43 11.50 -16.81
N LEU A 210 9.04 12.24 -15.77
CA LEU A 210 8.83 13.70 -15.81
C LEU A 210 10.14 14.50 -15.68
N GLY A 211 11.29 13.83 -15.56
CA GLY A 211 12.60 14.48 -15.49
C GLY A 211 13.02 14.97 -14.10
N TYR A 212 12.31 14.57 -13.03
CA TYR A 212 12.71 14.94 -11.67
C TYR A 212 13.94 14.14 -11.20
N ASP A 213 14.84 14.80 -10.46
CA ASP A 213 15.81 14.08 -9.63
C ASP A 213 15.11 13.53 -8.38
N VAL A 214 14.69 12.27 -8.44
CA VAL A 214 14.06 11.58 -7.31
C VAL A 214 15.11 10.80 -6.51
N ARG A 215 15.12 10.99 -5.18
CA ARG A 215 15.93 10.21 -4.23
C ARG A 215 15.02 9.54 -3.21
N CYS A 216 14.99 8.21 -3.24
CA CYS A 216 14.10 7.42 -2.40
C CYS A 216 14.87 6.79 -1.23
N PHE A 217 14.39 7.01 -0.02
CA PHE A 217 15.01 6.48 1.21
C PHE A 217 14.05 5.57 1.94
N PHE A 218 14.56 4.44 2.43
CA PHE A 218 13.85 3.56 3.36
C PHE A 218 14.60 3.53 4.69
N LEU A 219 13.97 4.08 5.73
CA LEU A 219 14.50 4.07 7.10
C LEU A 219 14.38 2.64 7.67
N CYS A 220 15.51 1.93 7.72
CA CYS A 220 15.57 0.54 8.10
C CYS A 220 16.05 0.41 9.56
N PRO A 221 15.25 -0.16 10.48
CA PRO A 221 15.72 -0.41 11.83
C PRO A 221 16.92 -1.37 11.81
N HIS A 222 17.96 -1.02 12.55
CA HIS A 222 19.17 -1.84 12.67
C HIS A 222 18.92 -3.14 13.49
N ASP A 223 17.83 -3.23 14.25
CA ASP A 223 17.42 -4.42 15.01
C ASP A 223 15.92 -4.73 14.79
N ARG A 224 15.64 -5.87 14.17
CA ARG A 224 14.27 -6.32 13.87
C ARG A 224 13.46 -6.70 15.10
N MET A 225 14.08 -7.24 16.14
CA MET A 225 13.40 -7.66 17.36
C MET A 225 12.99 -6.45 18.19
N GLN A 226 13.88 -5.47 18.32
CA GLN A 226 13.55 -4.19 18.96
C GLN A 226 12.45 -3.45 18.21
N HIS A 227 12.53 -3.40 16.87
CA HIS A 227 11.47 -2.82 16.06
C HIS A 227 10.11 -3.51 16.29
N THR A 228 10.12 -4.84 16.42
CA THR A 228 8.92 -5.62 16.72
C THR A 228 8.33 -5.26 18.09
N ALA A 229 9.17 -5.07 19.11
CA ALA A 229 8.74 -4.59 20.43
C ALA A 229 8.20 -3.15 20.41
N ILE A 230 8.80 -2.25 19.62
CA ILE A 230 8.29 -0.89 19.42
C ILE A 230 6.90 -0.92 18.77
N ILE A 231 6.70 -1.80 17.78
CA ILE A 231 5.39 -1.99 17.14
C ILE A 231 4.33 -2.40 18.16
N ASP A 232 4.63 -3.39 19.01
CA ASP A 232 3.72 -3.87 20.04
C ASP A 232 3.37 -2.75 21.03
N SER A 233 4.37 -2.03 21.55
CA SER A 233 4.18 -0.89 22.44
C SER A 233 3.32 0.22 21.82
N ARG A 234 3.51 0.51 20.52
CA ARG A 234 2.69 1.47 19.78
C ARG A 234 1.25 1.00 19.61
N CYS A 235 1.00 -0.30 19.42
CA CYS A 235 -0.36 -0.83 19.37
C CYS A 235 -1.06 -0.67 20.72
N GLU A 236 -0.37 -0.92 21.82
CA GLU A 236 -0.89 -0.68 23.17
C GLU A 236 -1.20 0.81 23.39
N ASP A 237 -0.33 1.72 22.93
CA ASP A 237 -0.60 3.16 22.99
C ASP A 237 -1.89 3.55 22.26
N MET A 238 -2.14 2.99 21.08
CA MET A 238 -3.38 3.27 20.33
C MET A 238 -4.62 2.85 21.12
N LEU A 239 -4.56 1.71 21.80
CA LEU A 239 -5.68 1.23 22.64
C LEU A 239 -5.90 2.14 23.84
N ILE A 240 -4.82 2.53 24.52
CA ILE A 240 -4.87 3.46 25.66
C ILE A 240 -5.41 4.83 25.22
N GLN A 241 -5.05 5.30 24.03
CA GLN A 241 -5.48 6.58 23.46
C GLN A 241 -6.90 6.54 22.85
N GLY A 242 -7.60 5.41 22.92
CA GLY A 242 -9.02 5.33 22.60
C GLY A 242 -9.37 4.82 21.19
N LEU A 243 -8.51 4.03 20.55
CA LEU A 243 -8.81 3.38 19.26
C LEU A 243 -10.17 2.65 19.24
N LEU A 244 -10.52 1.98 20.34
CA LEU A 244 -11.81 1.28 20.47
C LEU A 244 -13.00 2.24 20.36
N ASN A 245 -12.92 3.36 21.09
CA ASN A 245 -13.97 4.37 21.12
C ASN A 245 -14.10 5.07 19.77
N GLU A 246 -12.97 5.46 19.17
CA GLU A 246 -12.94 6.03 17.82
C GLU A 246 -13.59 5.09 16.80
N THR A 247 -13.20 3.81 16.80
CA THR A 247 -13.74 2.81 15.87
C THR A 247 -15.24 2.63 16.06
N ALA A 248 -15.71 2.51 17.30
CA ALA A 248 -17.13 2.36 17.61
C ALA A 248 -17.93 3.57 17.14
N GLN A 249 -17.46 4.79 17.42
CA GLN A 249 -18.12 6.03 17.01
C GLN A 249 -18.21 6.15 15.48
N LEU A 250 -17.12 5.90 14.76
CA LEU A 250 -17.11 5.95 13.30
C LEU A 250 -18.04 4.90 12.68
N SER A 251 -18.09 3.69 13.26
CA SER A 251 -19.01 2.63 12.81
C SER A 251 -20.47 3.00 13.06
N LEU A 252 -20.80 3.51 14.24
CA LEU A 252 -22.17 3.89 14.61
C LEU A 252 -22.66 5.11 13.82
N ALA A 253 -21.75 6.02 13.47
CA ALA A 253 -22.04 7.18 12.62
C ALA A 253 -22.12 6.83 11.11
N ASN A 254 -21.97 5.55 10.74
CA ASN A 254 -21.92 5.08 9.35
C ASN A 254 -20.81 5.77 8.51
N GLN A 255 -19.74 6.23 9.17
CA GLN A 255 -18.55 6.83 8.55
C GLN A 255 -17.45 5.77 8.30
N LEU A 256 -17.68 4.54 8.76
CA LEU A 256 -16.81 3.39 8.55
C LEU A 256 -17.59 2.22 7.93
N PRO A 257 -17.99 2.32 6.65
CA PRO A 257 -18.79 1.28 6.00
C PRO A 257 -17.97 -0.01 5.86
N ASP A 258 -18.64 -1.15 6.03
CA ASP A 258 -18.00 -2.48 6.12
C ASP A 258 -17.24 -2.91 4.86
N ASP A 259 -17.69 -2.48 3.70
CA ASP A 259 -17.05 -2.70 2.40
C ASP A 259 -16.00 -1.60 2.06
N GLY A 260 -15.95 -0.54 2.87
CA GLY A 260 -15.07 0.59 2.71
C GLY A 260 -13.60 0.25 2.94
N GLN A 261 -12.70 0.93 2.21
CA GLN A 261 -11.26 0.81 2.43
C GLN A 261 -10.81 1.15 3.86
N PRO A 262 -11.36 2.20 4.53
CA PRO A 262 -10.96 2.54 5.90
C PRO A 262 -11.30 1.44 6.92
N ALA A 263 -12.46 0.80 6.82
CA ALA A 263 -12.86 -0.31 7.72
C ALA A 263 -11.92 -1.51 7.60
N ARG A 264 -11.28 -1.66 6.44
CA ARG A 264 -10.35 -2.76 6.15
C ARG A 264 -8.93 -2.51 6.64
N ALA A 265 -8.61 -1.30 7.09
CA ALA A 265 -7.28 -0.95 7.58
C ALA A 265 -6.95 -1.70 8.88
N ILE A 266 -5.66 -1.99 9.08
CA ILE A 266 -5.14 -2.64 10.28
C ILE A 266 -5.37 -1.71 11.48
N GLY A 267 -5.86 -2.24 12.60
CA GLY A 267 -6.40 -1.47 13.71
C GLY A 267 -7.91 -1.48 13.69
N TYR A 268 -8.53 -0.75 12.75
CA TYR A 268 -9.99 -0.70 12.62
C TYR A 268 -10.60 -2.08 12.38
N ARG A 269 -10.08 -2.86 11.43
CA ARG A 269 -10.59 -4.21 11.13
C ARG A 269 -10.66 -5.09 12.37
N GLN A 270 -9.54 -5.24 13.06
CA GLN A 270 -9.46 -6.12 14.24
C GLN A 270 -10.36 -5.61 15.37
N THR A 271 -10.50 -4.29 15.47
CA THR A 271 -11.35 -3.65 16.49
C THR A 271 -12.83 -3.90 16.19
N LEU A 272 -13.26 -3.75 14.93
CA LEU A 272 -14.62 -4.10 14.51
C LEU A 272 -14.93 -5.58 14.73
N ASP A 273 -14.01 -6.47 14.33
CA ASP A 273 -14.17 -7.92 14.55
C ASP A 273 -14.35 -8.25 16.04
N TYR A 274 -13.56 -7.60 16.91
CA TYR A 274 -13.68 -7.75 18.35
C TYR A 274 -15.01 -7.19 18.88
N LEU A 275 -15.36 -5.94 18.56
CA LEU A 275 -16.56 -5.27 19.10
C LEU A 275 -17.87 -5.90 18.61
N ARG A 276 -17.87 -6.54 17.44
CA ARG A 276 -19.06 -7.17 16.83
C ARG A 276 -19.22 -8.66 17.14
N ARG A 277 -18.34 -9.24 17.97
CA ARG A 277 -18.38 -10.67 18.34
C ARG A 277 -19.75 -11.05 18.94
N SER A 278 -20.38 -12.10 18.43
CA SER A 278 -21.73 -12.53 18.85
C SER A 278 -21.78 -13.09 20.27
N ASN A 279 -20.66 -13.58 20.80
CA ASN A 279 -20.53 -14.18 22.12
C ASN A 279 -19.89 -13.23 23.16
N ALA A 280 -20.08 -11.92 23.01
CA ALA A 280 -19.50 -10.93 23.90
C ALA A 280 -19.94 -11.14 25.36
N LYS A 281 -18.95 -11.21 26.25
CA LYS A 281 -19.14 -11.19 27.70
C LYS A 281 -18.41 -9.98 28.27
N GLN A 282 -18.97 -9.43 29.34
CA GLN A 282 -18.28 -8.39 30.12
C GLN A 282 -17.02 -8.98 30.74
N ASN A 283 -15.93 -8.20 30.77
CA ASN A 283 -14.63 -8.60 31.31
C ASN A 283 -14.06 -9.89 30.67
N ASP A 284 -14.32 -10.10 29.37
CA ASP A 284 -13.79 -11.24 28.63
C ASP A 284 -12.30 -11.06 28.29
N LYS A 285 -11.45 -11.41 29.25
CA LYS A 285 -9.99 -11.33 29.13
C LYS A 285 -9.43 -12.21 28.01
N ALA A 286 -10.07 -13.35 27.73
CA ALA A 286 -9.60 -14.27 26.69
C ALA A 286 -9.80 -13.65 25.30
N ALA A 287 -11.01 -13.14 25.03
CA ALA A 287 -11.31 -12.43 23.78
C ALA A 287 -10.45 -11.16 23.63
N TRP A 288 -10.25 -10.42 24.74
CA TRP A 288 -9.38 -9.25 24.77
C TRP A 288 -7.94 -9.60 24.36
N ASN A 289 -7.33 -10.59 25.01
CA ASN A 289 -5.96 -11.00 24.73
C ASN A 289 -5.80 -11.48 23.28
N GLN A 290 -6.78 -12.21 22.75
CA GLN A 290 -6.80 -12.63 21.35
C GLN A 290 -6.89 -11.44 20.38
N TYR A 291 -7.75 -10.46 20.68
CA TYR A 291 -7.88 -9.23 19.89
C TYR A 291 -6.57 -8.45 19.82
N VAL A 292 -5.97 -8.14 20.98
CA VAL A 292 -4.70 -7.40 21.04
C VAL A 292 -3.61 -8.17 20.30
N GLU A 293 -3.54 -9.49 20.46
CA GLU A 293 -2.54 -10.30 19.76
C GLU A 293 -2.73 -10.32 18.25
N THR A 294 -3.98 -10.39 17.80
CA THR A 294 -4.32 -10.35 16.37
C THR A 294 -3.95 -8.98 15.76
N PHE A 295 -4.25 -7.90 16.47
CA PHE A 295 -3.91 -6.54 16.05
C PHE A 295 -2.39 -6.31 15.97
N CYS A 296 -1.65 -6.66 17.02
CA CYS A 296 -0.20 -6.54 17.02
C CYS A 296 0.43 -7.42 15.92
N THR A 297 -0.04 -8.67 15.76
CA THR A 297 0.42 -9.57 14.71
C THR A 297 0.21 -9.01 13.32
N ALA A 298 -1.00 -8.50 13.01
CA ALA A 298 -1.29 -7.90 11.72
C ALA A 298 -0.35 -6.71 11.43
N THR A 299 -0.09 -5.87 12.43
CA THR A 299 0.81 -4.71 12.32
C THR A 299 2.27 -5.15 12.08
N ARG A 300 2.78 -6.14 12.82
CA ARG A 300 4.12 -6.70 12.63
C ARG A 300 4.29 -7.31 11.24
N GLN A 301 3.29 -8.05 10.78
CA GLN A 301 3.29 -8.64 9.43
C GLN A 301 3.29 -7.56 8.35
N TYR A 302 2.55 -6.48 8.54
CA TYR A 302 2.54 -5.34 7.62
C TYR A 302 3.92 -4.66 7.55
N ALA A 303 4.55 -4.37 8.69
CA ALA A 303 5.90 -3.82 8.72
C ALA A 303 6.93 -4.76 8.04
N LYS A 304 6.82 -6.07 8.25
CA LYS A 304 7.65 -7.07 7.55
C LYS A 304 7.42 -7.02 6.02
N LYS A 305 6.17 -6.91 5.58
CA LYS A 305 5.81 -6.80 4.16
C LYS A 305 6.36 -5.51 3.55
N GLN A 306 6.25 -4.37 4.25
CA GLN A 306 6.84 -3.08 3.86
C GLN A 306 8.33 -3.24 3.56
N MET A 307 9.07 -3.77 4.53
CA MET A 307 10.52 -3.95 4.39
C MET A 307 10.89 -4.91 3.24
N GLN A 308 10.15 -6.01 3.07
CA GLN A 308 10.36 -6.94 1.95
C GLN A 308 10.11 -6.28 0.59
N TRP A 309 9.13 -5.40 0.51
CA TRP A 309 8.74 -4.72 -0.73
C TRP A 309 9.78 -3.70 -1.15
N PHE A 310 10.14 -2.77 -0.26
CA PHE A 310 11.15 -1.75 -0.57
C PHE A 310 12.52 -2.35 -0.85
N ARG A 311 12.84 -3.52 -0.26
CA ARG A 311 14.11 -4.21 -0.54
C ARG A 311 14.20 -4.71 -1.98
N ARG A 312 13.06 -4.98 -2.63
CA ARG A 312 12.98 -5.39 -4.05
C ARG A 312 12.92 -4.21 -5.01
N ASP A 313 12.78 -2.99 -4.49
CA ASP A 313 12.76 -1.77 -5.28
C ASP A 313 14.15 -1.15 -5.28
N ASN A 314 14.81 -1.15 -6.44
CA ASN A 314 16.18 -0.69 -6.59
C ASN A 314 16.32 0.83 -6.47
N ALA A 315 15.23 1.59 -6.56
CA ALA A 315 15.27 3.04 -6.37
C ALA A 315 15.50 3.43 -4.89
N PHE A 316 15.23 2.53 -3.94
CA PHE A 316 15.29 2.83 -2.52
C PHE A 316 16.67 2.54 -1.92
N CYS A 317 17.29 3.61 -1.42
CA CYS A 317 18.46 3.58 -0.55
C CYS A 317 18.03 3.20 0.87
N PHE A 318 18.62 2.15 1.44
CA PHE A 318 18.32 1.70 2.80
C PHE A 318 19.21 2.45 3.79
N VAL A 319 18.58 3.26 4.65
CA VAL A 319 19.25 4.09 5.64
C VAL A 319 19.09 3.41 7.01
N PRO A 320 20.18 2.97 7.67
CA PRO A 320 20.10 2.29 8.95
C PRO A 320 19.67 3.24 10.06
N VAL A 321 18.81 2.75 10.94
CA VAL A 321 18.28 3.49 12.09
C VAL A 321 18.66 2.76 13.37
N ASP A 322 19.55 3.37 14.15
CA ASP A 322 19.96 2.88 15.46
C ASP A 322 18.85 3.10 16.50
N LEU A 323 18.32 2.02 17.04
CA LEU A 323 17.28 1.98 18.07
C LEU A 323 17.85 1.93 19.49
N ASN A 324 19.17 1.74 19.65
CA ASN A 324 19.83 1.71 20.95
C ASN A 324 20.13 3.12 21.51
N CYS A 325 19.91 4.17 20.71
CA CYS A 325 20.09 5.55 21.11
C CYS A 325 18.77 6.29 21.35
N GLU A 326 18.87 7.40 22.07
CA GLU A 326 17.78 8.33 22.34
C GLU A 326 17.06 8.80 21.06
N ALA A 327 15.76 9.08 21.17
CA ALA A 327 14.94 9.40 20.01
C ALA A 327 15.44 10.62 19.22
N SER A 328 15.87 11.67 19.92
CA SER A 328 16.42 12.89 19.29
C SER A 328 17.72 12.62 18.55
N VAL A 329 18.61 11.82 19.13
CA VAL A 329 19.89 11.41 18.52
C VAL A 329 19.64 10.54 17.30
N ARG A 330 18.75 9.55 17.42
CA ARG A 330 18.33 8.68 16.30
C ARG A 330 17.82 9.50 15.10
N VAL A 331 16.95 10.47 15.35
CA VAL A 331 16.40 11.35 14.30
C VAL A 331 17.51 12.19 13.67
N GLY A 332 18.37 12.81 14.49
CA GLY A 332 19.49 13.61 13.99
C GLY A 332 20.44 12.81 13.10
N ASN A 333 20.80 11.60 13.52
CA ASN A 333 21.69 10.72 12.75
C ASN A 333 21.08 10.32 11.39
N ALA A 334 19.80 9.88 11.39
CA ALA A 334 19.12 9.51 10.15
C ALA A 334 18.95 10.71 9.21
N ALA A 335 18.60 11.88 9.74
CA ALA A 335 18.44 13.10 8.95
C ALA A 335 19.78 13.55 8.33
N ASN A 336 20.86 13.56 9.10
CA ASN A 336 22.20 13.92 8.60
C ASN A 336 22.64 13.00 7.45
N LEU A 337 22.37 11.69 7.59
CA LEU A 337 22.70 10.71 6.56
C LEU A 337 21.88 10.91 5.29
N VAL A 338 20.57 11.19 5.41
CA VAL A 338 19.71 11.54 4.27
C VAL A 338 20.19 12.83 3.59
N VAL A 339 20.58 13.85 4.35
CA VAL A 339 21.11 15.10 3.78
C VAL A 339 22.39 14.86 3.00
N GLN A 340 23.32 14.06 3.53
CA GLN A 340 24.55 13.70 2.82
C GLN A 340 24.24 12.95 1.51
N LEU A 341 23.32 11.97 1.56
CA LEU A 341 22.87 11.23 0.37
C LEU A 341 22.16 12.14 -0.65
N CYS A 342 21.49 13.21 -0.20
CA CYS A 342 20.89 14.22 -1.07
C CYS A 342 21.89 15.20 -1.69
N GLN A 343 23.11 15.29 -1.15
CA GLN A 343 24.17 16.17 -1.66
C GLN A 343 25.07 15.49 -2.70
N MET A 344 25.03 14.16 -2.79
CA MET A 344 25.76 13.39 -3.81
C MET A 344 25.33 13.78 -5.23
N SER A 345 26.22 13.65 -6.20
CA SER A 345 25.85 13.67 -7.62
C SER A 345 24.89 12.51 -7.96
N ARG A 346 24.22 12.60 -9.11
CA ARG A 346 23.31 11.54 -9.57
C ARG A 346 24.08 10.22 -9.74
N GLU A 347 25.25 10.30 -10.35
CA GLU A 347 26.11 9.16 -10.66
C GLU A 347 26.59 8.46 -9.38
N GLU A 348 27.04 9.23 -8.38
CA GLU A 348 27.45 8.68 -7.08
C GLU A 348 26.28 8.02 -6.35
N TYR A 349 25.08 8.63 -6.39
CA TYR A 349 23.90 8.06 -5.75
C TYR A 349 23.45 6.75 -6.41
N GLU A 350 23.52 6.65 -7.74
CA GLU A 350 23.24 5.42 -8.48
C GLU A 350 24.28 4.32 -8.20
N ALA A 351 25.56 4.69 -8.06
CA ALA A 351 26.61 3.76 -7.63
C ALA A 351 26.31 3.20 -6.23
N GLU A 352 25.88 4.05 -5.29
CA GLU A 352 25.47 3.64 -3.94
C GLU A 352 24.25 2.69 -3.95
N LEU A 353 23.26 2.95 -4.82
CA LEU A 353 22.09 2.08 -4.96
C LEU A 353 22.41 0.69 -5.53
N SER A 354 23.28 0.64 -6.55
CA SER A 354 23.66 -0.60 -7.23
C SER A 354 24.61 -1.47 -6.39
N GLY A 355 25.29 -0.87 -5.42
CA GLY A 355 26.34 -1.54 -4.65
C GLY A 355 27.58 -1.83 -5.50
N ASP A 356 27.70 -1.20 -6.66
CA ASP A 356 28.86 -1.33 -7.53
C ASP A 356 30.02 -0.51 -6.92
N LYS A 357 31.10 -1.20 -6.55
CA LYS A 357 32.31 -0.58 -6.00
C LYS A 357 33.17 0.02 -7.12
N GLY A 358 32.56 0.64 -8.12
CA GLY A 358 33.27 1.23 -9.24
C GLY A 358 34.18 2.36 -8.76
N ASN A 359 35.47 2.05 -8.55
CA ASN A 359 36.61 2.98 -8.36
C ASN A 359 36.42 4.25 -7.50
N LEU A 360 35.43 4.31 -6.60
CA LEU A 360 35.29 5.40 -5.61
C LEU A 360 36.32 5.33 -4.47
N ALA A 361 37.34 4.49 -4.62
CA ALA A 361 38.52 4.44 -3.77
C ALA A 361 39.68 5.23 -4.39
N THR A 362 39.44 6.50 -4.73
CA THR A 362 40.54 7.45 -4.96
C THR A 362 40.25 8.75 -4.22
N GLU A 363 41.04 8.94 -3.17
CA GLU A 363 41.38 10.19 -2.49
C GLU A 363 40.29 10.85 -1.62
N GLU A 364 40.51 10.71 -0.30
CA GLU A 364 40.18 11.64 0.79
C GLU A 364 39.07 12.67 0.53
N SER A 365 37.81 12.24 0.45
CA SER A 365 36.65 13.10 0.76
C SER A 365 35.40 12.27 1.09
N THR A 366 34.73 12.63 2.19
CA THR A 366 33.39 12.15 2.63
C THR A 366 33.20 10.63 2.87
N SER A 367 33.95 10.14 3.86
CA SER A 367 33.63 9.07 4.84
C SER A 367 33.29 7.64 4.35
N ASP A 368 34.11 6.69 4.79
CA ASP A 368 33.87 5.23 4.80
C ASP A 368 32.48 4.81 5.35
N ALA A 369 31.79 5.70 6.07
CA ALA A 369 30.47 5.46 6.63
C ALA A 369 29.37 5.32 5.56
N ILE A 370 29.44 6.07 4.45
CA ILE A 370 28.37 6.10 3.42
C ILE A 370 28.62 5.05 2.33
N ALA A 371 29.86 4.70 2.03
CA ALA A 371 30.20 3.79 0.96
C ALA A 371 29.54 2.40 1.13
N GLY A 372 28.66 2.01 0.22
CA GLY A 372 27.90 0.76 0.28
C GLY A 372 26.96 0.66 1.49
N LEU A 373 26.53 1.78 2.06
CA LEU A 373 25.57 1.86 3.16
C LEU A 373 24.29 1.08 2.86
N SER A 374 23.65 1.35 1.72
CA SER A 374 22.37 0.76 1.33
C SER A 374 22.49 -0.76 1.20
N TRP A 375 23.52 -1.23 0.51
CA TRP A 375 23.80 -2.64 0.34
C TRP A 375 24.06 -3.34 1.68
N ARG A 376 24.93 -2.78 2.54
CA ARG A 376 25.23 -3.32 3.87
C ARG A 376 23.97 -3.43 4.71
N THR A 377 23.18 -2.37 4.75
CA THR A 377 21.90 -2.32 5.50
C THR A 377 20.91 -3.37 5.01
N LYS A 378 20.79 -3.56 3.69
CA LYS A 378 19.93 -4.62 3.11
C LYS A 378 20.40 -6.01 3.51
N GLN A 379 21.72 -6.27 3.51
CA GLN A 379 22.28 -7.57 3.89
C GLN A 379 22.09 -7.88 5.37
N GLU A 380 22.43 -6.94 6.25
CA GLU A 380 22.26 -7.08 7.69
C GLU A 380 20.79 -7.34 8.04
N ASN A 381 19.87 -6.59 7.43
CA ASN A 381 18.44 -6.76 7.65
C ASN A 381 17.93 -8.14 7.20
N GLU A 382 18.44 -8.64 6.08
CA GLU A 382 18.11 -9.98 5.59
C GLU A 382 18.67 -11.07 6.51
N ALA A 383 19.92 -10.94 6.95
CA ALA A 383 20.57 -11.86 7.87
C ALA A 383 19.80 -11.97 9.19
N GLN A 384 19.40 -10.82 9.77
CA GLN A 384 18.53 -10.78 10.95
C GLN A 384 17.19 -11.48 10.70
N GLY A 385 16.61 -11.30 9.51
CA GLY A 385 15.37 -11.97 9.13
C GLY A 385 15.48 -13.50 9.09
N LYS A 386 16.61 -14.02 8.60
CA LYS A 386 16.89 -15.47 8.53
C LYS A 386 17.22 -16.07 9.90
N GLY A 387 17.91 -15.31 10.75
CA GLY A 387 18.31 -15.72 12.10
C GLY A 387 17.26 -15.46 13.18
N MET A 388 16.12 -14.87 12.84
CA MET A 388 15.10 -14.48 13.81
C MET A 388 14.46 -15.71 14.47
N LYS A 389 14.56 -15.81 15.80
CA LYS A 389 13.81 -16.80 16.60
C LYS A 389 12.33 -16.42 16.65
N PHE A 390 11.48 -17.35 17.10
CA PHE A 390 10.08 -17.04 17.41
C PHE A 390 10.02 -15.84 18.36
N TYR A 391 9.35 -14.78 17.92
CA TYR A 391 9.09 -13.62 18.76
C TYR A 391 7.99 -13.99 19.76
N THR A 392 8.30 -13.89 21.05
CA THR A 392 7.29 -13.98 22.10
C THR A 392 6.77 -12.56 22.36
N PRO A 393 5.49 -12.28 22.06
CA PRO A 393 4.88 -10.99 22.37
C PRO A 393 5.01 -10.69 23.86
N LYS A 394 5.35 -9.45 24.18
CA LYS A 394 5.39 -8.94 25.55
C LYS A 394 4.48 -7.73 25.63
N ARG A 395 3.73 -7.62 26.73
CA ARG A 395 2.94 -6.43 27.04
C ARG A 395 3.77 -5.50 27.90
N TYR A 396 3.81 -4.22 27.53
CA TYR A 396 4.65 -3.22 28.21
C TYR A 396 3.83 -2.25 29.06
N LYS A 397 2.61 -1.94 28.62
CA LYS A 397 1.72 -0.91 29.18
C LYS A 397 0.37 -1.51 29.58
N LEU A 398 -0.16 -2.42 28.78
CA LEU A 398 -1.40 -3.16 29.05
C LEU A 398 -1.09 -4.47 29.78
N ILE A 399 -0.57 -4.36 31.00
CA ILE A 399 -0.25 -5.50 31.87
C ILE A 399 -1.49 -5.83 32.71
N GLU A 400 -1.92 -7.09 32.69
CA GLU A 400 -3.10 -7.55 33.44
C GLU A 400 -2.96 -7.25 34.94
N GLY A 401 -4.03 -6.70 35.53
CA GLY A 401 -4.07 -6.30 36.94
C GLY A 401 -3.53 -4.90 37.23
N THR A 402 -3.21 -4.11 36.20
CA THR A 402 -2.91 -2.68 36.34
C THR A 402 -4.15 -1.82 36.09
N ASP A 403 -4.22 -0.65 36.74
CA ASP A 403 -5.35 0.29 36.56
C ASP A 403 -5.55 0.68 35.07
N VAL A 404 -4.46 0.81 34.32
CA VAL A 404 -4.50 1.13 32.88
C VAL A 404 -5.15 -0.01 32.09
N TYR A 405 -4.76 -1.25 32.37
CA TYR A 405 -5.36 -2.43 31.72
C TYR A 405 -6.86 -2.52 32.03
N ASP A 406 -7.23 -2.40 33.31
CA ASP A 406 -8.62 -2.52 33.74
C ASP A 406 -9.49 -1.38 33.16
N ALA A 407 -8.96 -0.16 33.10
CA ALA A 407 -9.65 0.97 32.47
C ALA A 407 -9.89 0.75 30.97
N VAL A 408 -8.89 0.27 30.24
CA VAL A 408 -9.01 0.00 28.80
C VAL A 408 -9.95 -1.18 28.54
N LEU A 409 -9.91 -2.23 29.36
CA LEU A 409 -10.82 -3.37 29.25
C LEU A 409 -12.26 -2.98 29.55
N LYS A 410 -12.50 -2.15 30.58
CA LYS A 410 -13.81 -1.56 30.84
C LYS A 410 -14.30 -0.76 29.65
N LYS A 411 -13.43 0.04 29.02
CA LYS A 411 -13.78 0.82 27.83
C LYS A 411 -14.13 -0.07 26.63
N ALA A 412 -13.43 -1.20 26.49
CA ALA A 412 -13.72 -2.19 25.48
C ALA A 412 -15.12 -2.81 25.67
N ASP A 413 -15.52 -3.09 26.90
CA ASP A 413 -16.87 -3.56 27.24
C ASP A 413 -17.93 -2.51 26.90
N GLU A 414 -17.72 -1.24 27.32
CA GLU A 414 -18.62 -0.12 26.99
C GLU A 414 -18.84 0.01 25.47
N CYS A 415 -17.76 -0.01 24.69
CA CYS A 415 -17.84 0.09 23.23
C CYS A 415 -18.55 -1.13 22.61
N THR A 416 -18.32 -2.33 23.17
CA THR A 416 -18.97 -3.56 22.70
C THR A 416 -20.48 -3.48 22.93
N SER A 417 -20.93 -3.08 24.13
CA SER A 417 -22.35 -2.90 24.44
C SER A 417 -23.03 -1.88 23.52
N GLN A 418 -22.38 -0.73 23.29
CA GLN A 418 -22.88 0.30 22.38
C GLN A 418 -23.06 -0.23 20.95
N MET A 419 -22.07 -0.98 20.43
CA MET A 419 -22.14 -1.53 19.07
C MET A 419 -23.19 -2.64 18.92
N GLN A 420 -23.53 -3.34 20.00
CA GLN A 420 -24.56 -4.39 19.99
C GLN A 420 -25.99 -3.86 20.19
N GLY A 421 -26.17 -2.53 20.34
CA GLY A 421 -27.47 -1.94 20.65
C GLY A 421 -27.95 -2.27 22.07
N LEU A 422 -27.08 -2.82 22.91
CA LEU A 422 -27.32 -3.02 24.33
C LEU A 422 -27.00 -1.68 25.01
N GLY A 423 -28.01 -0.81 25.09
CA GLY A 423 -27.91 0.41 25.87
C GLY A 423 -27.48 0.09 27.30
N TRP A 424 -26.67 0.96 27.91
CA TRP A 424 -26.42 0.88 29.35
C TRP A 424 -27.72 1.21 30.09
N GLU A 425 -28.16 0.31 30.98
CA GLU A 425 -29.12 0.59 32.04
C GLU A 425 -28.45 1.34 33.21
#